data_AF-A0A0A0BK49-F1
#
_entry.id   AF-A0A0A0BK49-F1
#
_cell.length_a   1.000
_cell.length_b   1.000
_cell.length_c   1.000
_cell.angle_alpha   90.00
_cell.angle_beta   90.00
_cell.angle_gamma   90.00
#
_symmetry.space_group_name_H-M   'P 1'
#
loop_
_entity.id
_entity.type
_entity.pdbx_description
1 polymer ?
#
loop_
_entity_poly.entity_id
_entity_poly.type
_entity_poly.pdbx_seq_one_letter_code
_entity_poly.pdbx_strand_id
1 'polypeptide(L)'
;MTAATSGPALGTLVRVSVSAGDRSADLSAPAGSPVAELVPGLARTLGLLDPATVHGGYHLVRSDGTVLDTDRSLQAQGVQDGAVLTMESGAEPEDVRVYDDVVEAVADAVEGQYAPWTPADSALTAVVAAVAFLLTGAALLLGADPASAFPPVVAGGAALLVLGAALVVGRAGHHTTGANALALTATLLGLVVGLTVTATDPTWGWATTWAGAGMLVVTGLALPVLTTHREILVAPAVLGLTLVTTGTAVELTGASAGVVLAMVLAVIVTAGNGIPWLALASTPLRVVPARSEAEILAHPAPIDPQAVRDQYGRGHRLQVSLRAAVGLLALAGAPAVVETGLAGTVLLVCAFVGMLLGVRQTYSRQDVVVVMGAGILGLTLTGVLAAAAHPHWRATLAVVAGAAAAAVIALSLVAPRRRLGLARAADTVEALALAVLLPLGVAAAGLV
;
A
#
# COMPACT_ATOMS: atom_id res chain seq x y z
N MET A 1 24.38 -69.48 19.30
CA MET A 1 24.78 -68.49 18.27
C MET A 1 24.62 -67.10 18.86
N THR A 2 25.69 -66.57 19.44
CA THR A 2 25.75 -65.22 19.99
C THR A 2 26.12 -64.27 18.86
N ALA A 3 25.25 -63.30 18.59
CA ALA A 3 25.45 -62.28 17.57
C ALA A 3 26.64 -61.39 17.94
N ALA A 4 27.55 -61.20 16.98
CA ALA A 4 28.66 -60.27 17.11
C ALA A 4 28.14 -58.83 17.06
N THR A 5 28.33 -58.09 18.15
CA THR A 5 28.21 -56.63 18.19
C THR A 5 29.30 -56.02 17.31
N SER A 6 28.90 -55.42 16.19
CA SER A 6 29.73 -54.55 15.37
C SER A 6 30.14 -53.31 16.15
N GLY A 7 31.43 -53.16 16.44
CA GLY A 7 31.99 -51.91 16.98
C GLY A 7 31.85 -50.76 15.96
N PRO A 8 31.86 -49.49 16.42
CA PRO A 8 31.66 -48.34 15.54
C PRO A 8 32.79 -48.26 14.51
N ALA A 9 32.42 -48.21 13.23
CA ALA A 9 33.36 -47.96 12.15
C ALA A 9 33.89 -46.52 12.27
N LEU A 10 35.13 -46.38 12.72
CA LEU A 10 35.93 -45.16 12.62
C LEU A 10 35.91 -44.70 11.14
N GLY A 11 35.19 -43.63 10.84
CA GLY A 11 35.14 -43.03 9.50
C GLY A 11 33.75 -42.78 8.90
N THR A 12 32.64 -43.08 9.60
CA THR A 12 31.31 -42.70 9.11
C THR A 12 31.12 -41.19 9.27
N LEU A 13 30.81 -40.47 8.18
CA LEU A 13 30.48 -39.05 8.20
C LEU A 13 28.95 -38.88 8.18
N VAL A 14 28.45 -37.88 8.90
CA VAL A 14 27.06 -37.42 8.86
C VAL A 14 27.05 -35.99 8.35
N ARG A 15 26.28 -35.71 7.30
CA ARG A 15 26.01 -34.37 6.81
C ARG A 15 24.88 -33.77 7.62
N VAL A 16 25.12 -32.61 8.20
CA VAL A 16 24.10 -31.85 8.93
C VAL A 16 24.11 -30.41 8.44
N SER A 17 22.93 -29.82 8.40
CA SER A 17 22.76 -28.39 8.15
C SER A 17 22.47 -27.72 9.49
N VAL A 18 23.27 -26.74 9.87
CA VAL A 18 23.11 -26.02 11.14
C VAL A 18 22.68 -24.59 10.84
N SER A 19 21.54 -24.17 11.37
CA SER A 19 21.01 -22.82 11.22
C SER A 19 21.06 -22.02 12.52
N ALA A 20 21.25 -20.71 12.40
CA ALA A 20 21.16 -19.74 13.50
C ALA A 20 20.62 -18.41 12.95
N GLY A 21 19.32 -18.18 13.11
CA GLY A 21 18.62 -17.08 12.46
C GLY A 21 18.73 -17.16 10.94
N ASP A 22 19.22 -16.09 10.31
CA ASP A 22 19.37 -16.00 8.85
C ASP A 22 20.65 -16.67 8.32
N ARG A 23 21.47 -17.24 9.20
CA ARG A 23 22.75 -17.87 8.86
C ARG A 23 22.63 -19.38 8.90
N SER A 24 23.27 -20.06 7.95
CA SER A 24 23.34 -21.52 7.92
C SER A 24 24.71 -21.99 7.47
N ALA A 25 25.10 -23.16 7.94
CA ALA A 25 26.34 -23.82 7.56
C ALA A 25 26.09 -25.33 7.45
N ASP A 26 26.48 -25.88 6.31
CA ASP A 26 26.47 -27.33 6.08
C ASP A 26 27.85 -27.89 6.41
N LEU A 27 27.89 -28.97 7.19
CA LEU A 27 29.13 -29.68 7.47
C LEU A 27 28.96 -31.18 7.40
N SER A 28 30.06 -31.85 7.10
CA SER A 28 30.21 -33.29 7.26
C SER A 28 31.02 -33.54 8.52
N ALA A 29 30.37 -33.99 9.59
CA ALA A 29 31.01 -34.28 10.86
C ALA A 29 31.21 -35.81 11.03
N PRO A 30 32.29 -36.27 11.67
CA PRO A 30 32.41 -37.66 12.08
C PRO A 30 31.25 -38.07 12.99
N ALA A 31 30.54 -39.13 12.63
CA ALA A 31 29.34 -39.61 13.31
C ALA A 31 29.58 -39.91 14.81
N GLY A 32 30.81 -40.29 15.15
CA GLY A 32 31.25 -40.64 16.50
C GLY A 32 31.81 -39.49 17.33
N SER A 33 31.97 -38.28 16.77
CA SER A 33 32.48 -37.12 17.52
C SER A 33 31.38 -36.56 18.44
N PRO A 34 31.69 -36.26 19.73
CA PRO A 34 30.78 -35.58 20.64
C PRO A 34 30.34 -34.21 20.11
N VAL A 35 29.11 -33.82 20.42
CA VAL A 35 28.59 -32.50 20.02
C VAL A 35 29.47 -31.35 20.57
N ALA A 36 30.07 -31.53 21.75
CA ALA A 36 31.02 -30.60 22.37
C ALA A 36 32.16 -30.12 21.44
N GLU A 37 32.66 -31.01 20.58
CA GLU A 37 33.79 -30.71 19.69
C GLU A 37 33.37 -29.90 18.47
N LEU A 38 32.11 -30.05 18.04
CA LEU A 38 31.56 -29.41 16.84
C LEU A 38 31.07 -28.00 17.13
N VAL A 39 30.47 -27.77 18.30
CA VAL A 39 29.80 -26.52 18.67
C VAL A 39 30.72 -25.29 18.54
N PRO A 40 31.95 -25.25 19.08
CA PRO A 40 32.80 -24.06 18.99
C PRO A 40 33.19 -23.70 17.55
N GLY A 41 33.45 -24.72 16.73
CA GLY A 41 33.75 -24.55 15.31
C GLY A 41 32.55 -24.00 14.54
N LEU A 42 31.37 -24.54 14.81
CA LEU A 42 30.12 -24.10 14.20
C LEU A 42 29.73 -22.68 14.62
N ALA A 43 29.85 -22.36 15.91
CA ALA A 43 29.62 -21.01 16.41
C ALA A 43 30.57 -20.00 15.74
N ARG A 44 31.83 -20.36 15.51
CA ARG A 44 32.78 -19.52 14.77
C ARG A 44 32.39 -19.36 13.31
N THR A 45 32.05 -20.45 12.62
CA THR A 45 31.66 -20.44 11.19
C THR A 45 30.38 -19.64 10.95
N LEU A 46 29.40 -19.79 11.84
CA LEU A 46 28.16 -19.03 11.80
C LEU A 46 28.33 -17.60 12.31
N GLY A 47 29.51 -17.20 12.79
CA GLY A 47 29.78 -15.86 13.32
C GLY A 47 28.96 -15.53 14.57
N LEU A 48 28.67 -16.54 15.39
CA LEU A 48 27.86 -16.42 16.60
C LEU A 48 28.67 -16.01 17.83
N LEU A 49 30.00 -15.96 17.74
CA LEU A 49 30.90 -15.59 18.84
C LEU A 49 30.83 -14.09 19.21
N ASP A 50 29.64 -13.64 19.60
CA ASP A 50 29.39 -12.31 20.13
C ASP A 50 29.82 -12.27 21.62
N PRO A 51 30.68 -11.31 22.02
CA PRO A 51 31.05 -11.10 23.42
C PRO A 51 29.86 -11.05 24.38
N ALA A 52 28.69 -10.60 23.93
CA ALA A 52 27.48 -10.47 24.75
C ALA A 52 26.77 -11.81 25.05
N THR A 53 27.00 -12.87 24.27
CA THR A 53 26.27 -14.15 24.41
C THR A 53 27.17 -15.36 24.61
N VAL A 54 28.48 -15.23 24.34
CA VAL A 54 29.48 -16.28 24.47
C VAL A 54 29.56 -16.90 25.88
N HIS A 55 29.27 -16.13 26.92
CA HIS A 55 29.34 -16.60 28.31
C HIS A 55 28.34 -17.71 28.63
N GLY A 56 27.22 -17.78 27.90
CA GLY A 56 26.17 -18.80 28.08
C GLY A 56 26.42 -20.09 27.32
N GLY A 57 27.45 -20.14 26.47
CA GLY A 57 27.68 -21.27 25.57
C GLY A 57 26.62 -21.38 24.46
N TYR A 58 26.68 -22.48 23.72
CA TYR A 58 25.72 -22.80 22.65
C TYR A 58 25.33 -24.26 22.73
N HIS A 59 24.09 -24.57 22.36
CA HIS A 59 23.59 -25.92 22.21
C HIS A 59 22.95 -26.12 20.85
N LEU A 60 22.88 -27.37 20.41
CA LEU A 60 22.23 -27.75 19.16
C LEU A 60 20.84 -28.31 19.47
N VAL A 61 19.83 -27.83 18.76
CA VAL A 61 18.43 -28.25 18.88
C VAL A 61 18.01 -28.92 17.58
N ARG A 62 17.33 -30.05 17.66
CA ARG A 62 16.73 -30.70 16.49
C ARG A 62 15.43 -29.98 16.09
N SER A 63 15.00 -30.17 14.85
CA SER A 63 13.71 -29.68 14.34
C SER A 63 12.47 -30.06 15.16
N ASP A 64 12.54 -31.08 16.03
CA ASP A 64 11.48 -31.46 16.96
C ASP A 64 11.52 -30.73 18.32
N GLY A 65 12.48 -29.81 18.50
CA GLY A 65 12.71 -29.06 19.72
C GLY A 65 13.60 -29.76 20.75
N THR A 66 14.11 -30.96 20.44
CA THR A 66 14.97 -31.69 21.37
C THR A 66 16.38 -31.09 21.38
N VAL A 67 16.86 -30.68 22.55
CA VAL A 67 18.25 -30.24 22.76
C VAL A 67 19.17 -31.46 22.73
N LEU A 68 20.21 -31.43 21.90
CA LEU A 68 21.24 -32.45 21.85
C LEU A 68 22.17 -32.33 23.05
N ASP A 69 22.47 -33.48 23.65
CA ASP A 69 23.43 -33.64 24.73
C ASP A 69 24.86 -33.44 24.21
N THR A 70 25.57 -32.49 24.80
CA THR A 70 26.91 -32.06 24.40
C THR A 70 27.94 -33.18 24.54
N ASP A 71 27.76 -34.09 25.50
CA ASP A 71 28.71 -35.17 25.82
C ASP A 71 28.56 -36.40 24.92
N ARG A 72 27.49 -36.47 24.12
CA ARG A 72 27.17 -37.62 23.27
C ARG A 72 27.41 -37.32 21.80
N SER A 73 27.75 -38.36 21.03
CA SER A 73 27.94 -38.21 19.58
C SER A 73 26.61 -38.04 18.83
N LEU A 74 26.68 -37.43 17.64
CA LEU A 74 25.52 -37.25 16.75
C LEU A 74 24.81 -38.58 16.47
N GLN A 75 25.58 -39.65 16.21
CA GLN A 75 25.03 -40.98 15.95
C GLN A 75 24.36 -41.60 17.19
N ALA A 76 24.95 -41.43 18.37
CA ALA A 76 24.40 -41.95 19.63
C ALA A 76 23.07 -41.27 20.01
N GLN A 77 22.78 -40.11 19.43
CA GLN A 77 21.55 -39.33 19.61
C GLN A 77 20.58 -39.47 18.41
N GLY A 78 20.90 -40.36 17.46
CA GLY A 78 20.05 -40.68 16.31
C GLY A 78 19.97 -39.57 15.26
N VAL A 79 20.96 -38.68 15.18
CA VAL A 79 21.05 -37.67 14.11
C VAL A 79 21.41 -38.36 12.80
N GLN A 80 20.54 -38.20 11.80
CA GLN A 80 20.67 -38.84 10.48
C GLN A 80 21.39 -37.93 9.47
N ASP A 81 21.86 -38.52 8.36
CA ASP A 81 22.40 -37.76 7.22
C ASP A 81 21.31 -36.83 6.66
N GLY A 82 21.64 -35.55 6.50
CA GLY A 82 20.71 -34.50 6.08
C GLY A 82 19.89 -33.87 7.21
N ALA A 83 20.16 -34.17 8.48
CA ALA A 83 19.45 -33.55 9.59
C ALA A 83 19.70 -32.02 9.64
N VAL A 84 18.62 -31.26 9.90
CA VAL A 84 18.69 -29.83 10.15
C VAL A 84 18.66 -29.59 11.65
N LEU A 85 19.68 -28.90 12.15
CA LEU A 85 19.85 -28.54 13.55
C LEU A 85 19.83 -27.02 13.68
N THR A 86 19.31 -26.51 14.77
CA THR A 86 19.34 -25.09 15.10
C THR A 86 20.34 -24.87 16.22
N MET A 87 21.27 -23.94 16.03
CA MET A 87 22.20 -23.52 17.06
C MET A 87 21.60 -22.35 17.83
N GLU A 88 21.40 -22.55 19.12
CA GLU A 88 20.87 -21.55 20.04
C GLU A 88 21.93 -21.17 21.07
N SER A 89 21.89 -19.93 21.55
CA SER A 89 22.72 -19.52 22.67
C SER A 89 22.12 -20.07 23.96
N GLY A 90 22.99 -20.63 24.82
CA GLY A 90 22.64 -21.04 26.18
C GLY A 90 22.69 -19.89 27.18
N ALA A 91 22.95 -18.65 26.73
CA ALA A 91 22.79 -17.48 27.58
C ALA A 91 21.33 -17.44 28.05
N GLU A 92 21.14 -17.31 29.36
CA GLU A 92 19.79 -17.18 29.91
C GLU A 92 19.05 -16.06 29.18
N PRO A 93 17.74 -16.24 28.89
CA PRO A 93 16.95 -15.16 28.34
C PRO A 93 17.15 -13.91 29.20
N GLU A 94 17.13 -12.75 28.53
CA GLU A 94 17.33 -11.43 29.13
C GLU A 94 16.79 -11.38 30.56
N ASP A 95 17.72 -11.14 31.51
CA ASP A 95 17.48 -11.27 32.95
C ASP A 95 16.16 -10.57 33.30
N VAL A 96 15.22 -11.30 33.91
CA VAL A 96 13.89 -10.77 34.23
C VAL A 96 14.12 -9.59 35.16
N ARG A 97 13.96 -8.36 34.64
CA ARG A 97 14.15 -7.15 35.43
C ARG A 97 13.27 -7.22 36.68
N VAL A 98 13.92 -7.30 37.84
CA VAL A 98 13.26 -7.23 39.15
C VAL A 98 13.27 -5.78 39.57
N TYR A 99 12.10 -5.14 39.47
CA TYR A 99 11.91 -3.76 39.90
C TYR A 99 11.68 -3.70 41.41
N ASP A 100 12.27 -2.72 42.09
CA ASP A 100 12.05 -2.44 43.51
C ASP A 100 10.89 -1.47 43.76
N ASP A 101 10.52 -0.67 42.75
CA ASP A 101 9.35 0.21 42.72
C ASP A 101 8.44 -0.05 41.51
N VAL A 102 7.13 -0.04 41.77
CA VAL A 102 6.08 -0.10 40.74
C VAL A 102 6.19 1.10 39.79
N VAL A 103 6.64 2.27 40.26
CA VAL A 103 6.79 3.45 39.41
C VAL A 103 7.82 3.20 38.31
N GLU A 104 8.94 2.56 38.63
CA GLU A 104 9.97 2.21 37.64
C GLU A 104 9.47 1.14 36.67
N ALA A 105 8.82 0.09 37.18
CA ALA A 105 8.21 -0.94 36.34
C ALA A 105 7.17 -0.38 35.36
N VAL A 106 6.35 0.58 35.81
CA VAL A 106 5.37 1.26 34.97
C VAL A 106 6.04 2.20 33.97
N ALA A 107 7.08 2.93 34.36
CA ALA A 107 7.83 3.80 33.46
C ALA A 107 8.48 2.99 32.33
N ASP A 108 9.17 1.89 32.66
CA ASP A 108 9.82 0.99 31.71
C ASP A 108 8.78 0.31 30.80
N ALA A 109 7.62 -0.07 31.35
CA ALA A 109 6.50 -0.61 30.56
C ALA A 109 5.90 0.43 29.59
N VAL A 110 5.80 1.71 29.99
CA VAL A 110 5.29 2.79 29.13
C VAL A 110 6.29 3.15 28.04
N GLU A 111 7.57 3.29 28.37
CA GLU A 111 8.63 3.57 27.39
C GLU A 111 8.84 2.41 26.41
N GLY A 112 8.68 1.17 26.86
CA GLY A 112 8.72 -0.02 26.01
C GLY A 112 7.50 -0.18 25.10
N GLN A 113 6.32 0.30 25.52
CA GLN A 113 5.08 0.18 24.74
C GLN A 113 4.81 1.38 23.81
N TYR A 114 5.26 2.57 24.18
CA TYR A 114 4.90 3.81 23.50
C TYR A 114 6.13 4.65 23.15
N ALA A 115 6.21 5.08 21.89
CA ALA A 115 7.21 6.06 21.49
C ALA A 115 6.83 7.47 22.02
N PRO A 116 7.80 8.26 22.50
CA PRO A 116 7.53 9.62 22.95
C PRO A 116 7.12 10.52 21.78
N TRP A 117 6.29 11.51 22.07
CA TRP A 117 5.83 12.48 21.08
C TRP A 117 6.99 13.36 20.59
N THR A 118 7.25 13.36 19.29
CA THR A 118 8.40 14.07 18.72
C THR A 118 8.02 15.45 18.16
N PRO A 119 8.99 16.38 17.97
CA PRO A 119 8.75 17.61 17.23
C PRO A 119 8.24 17.38 15.80
N ALA A 120 8.61 16.24 15.19
CA ALA A 120 8.10 15.86 13.87
C ALA A 120 6.61 15.50 13.91
N ASP A 121 6.14 14.85 14.99
CA ASP A 121 4.72 14.56 15.20
C ASP A 121 3.92 15.84 15.42
N SER A 122 4.45 16.79 16.22
CA SER A 122 3.86 18.12 16.37
C SER A 122 3.72 18.85 15.03
N ALA A 123 4.77 18.82 14.20
CA ALA A 123 4.77 19.45 12.88
C ALA A 123 3.76 18.78 11.93
N LEU A 124 3.71 17.45 11.91
CA LEU A 124 2.73 16.70 11.12
C LEU A 124 1.30 17.04 11.55
N THR A 125 1.05 17.12 12.86
CA THR A 125 -0.27 17.47 13.41
C THR A 125 -0.68 18.90 13.03
N ALA A 126 0.27 19.84 13.07
CA ALA A 126 0.04 21.21 12.61
C ALA A 126 -0.28 21.27 11.11
N VAL A 127 0.40 20.48 10.27
CA VAL A 127 0.07 20.36 8.84
C VAL A 127 -1.33 19.78 8.65
N VAL A 128 -1.68 18.70 9.35
CA VAL A 128 -3.01 18.08 9.25
C VAL A 128 -4.09 19.08 9.64
N ALA A 129 -3.89 19.84 10.73
CA ALA A 129 -4.81 20.90 11.15
C ALA A 129 -4.92 22.02 10.10
N ALA A 130 -3.79 22.47 9.54
CA ALA A 130 -3.78 23.50 8.49
C ALA A 130 -4.55 23.03 7.24
N VAL A 131 -4.31 21.79 6.78
CA VAL A 131 -5.04 21.19 5.65
C VAL A 131 -6.53 21.11 5.97
N ALA A 132 -6.91 20.67 7.17
CA ALA A 132 -8.32 20.61 7.58
C ALA A 132 -9.02 21.98 7.54
N PHE A 133 -8.37 23.03 8.05
CA PHE A 133 -8.91 24.39 7.99
C PHE A 133 -8.97 24.94 6.56
N LEU A 134 -7.96 24.67 5.73
CA LEU A 134 -7.96 25.06 4.32
C LEU A 134 -9.09 24.37 3.54
N LEU A 135 -9.31 23.08 3.75
CA LEU A 135 -10.41 22.33 3.14
C LEU A 135 -11.78 22.81 3.65
N THR A 136 -11.87 23.17 4.93
CA THR A 136 -13.08 23.78 5.50
C THR A 136 -13.37 25.12 4.82
N GLY A 137 -12.36 25.99 4.70
CA GLY A 137 -12.47 27.25 3.97
C GLY A 137 -12.88 27.05 2.51
N ALA A 138 -12.25 26.09 1.83
CA ALA A 138 -12.57 25.70 0.46
C ALA A 138 -14.05 25.29 0.31
N ALA A 139 -14.57 24.47 1.23
CA ALA A 139 -15.98 24.08 1.23
C ALA A 139 -16.92 25.26 1.49
N LEU A 140 -16.57 26.18 2.40
CA LEU A 140 -17.35 27.39 2.67
C LEU A 140 -17.41 28.33 1.46
N LEU A 141 -16.32 28.43 0.68
CA LEU A 141 -16.28 29.23 -0.54
C LEU A 141 -17.23 28.71 -1.63
N LEU A 142 -17.48 27.38 -1.68
CA LEU A 142 -18.44 26.80 -2.62
C LEU A 142 -19.90 27.15 -2.28
N GLY A 143 -20.19 27.54 -1.05
CA GLY A 143 -21.52 27.99 -0.61
C GLY A 143 -21.70 29.51 -0.61
N ALA A 144 -20.69 30.27 -1.05
CA ALA A 144 -20.78 31.72 -1.15
C ALA A 144 -21.57 32.14 -2.40
N ASP A 145 -22.00 33.41 -2.44
CA ASP A 145 -22.74 33.97 -3.58
C ASP A 145 -21.95 33.81 -4.89
N PRO A 146 -22.48 33.03 -5.87
CA PRO A 146 -21.81 32.80 -7.15
C PRO A 146 -21.57 34.09 -7.94
N ALA A 147 -22.40 35.12 -7.77
CA ALA A 147 -22.23 36.41 -8.47
C ALA A 147 -21.04 37.23 -7.95
N SER A 148 -20.53 36.89 -6.76
CA SER A 148 -19.41 37.59 -6.14
C SER A 148 -18.07 37.13 -6.73
N ALA A 149 -17.17 38.06 -7.01
CA ALA A 149 -15.79 37.73 -7.35
C ALA A 149 -14.96 37.26 -6.14
N PHE A 150 -15.52 37.31 -4.93
CA PHE A 150 -14.81 36.97 -3.69
C PHE A 150 -14.33 35.52 -3.66
N PRO A 151 -15.15 34.49 -3.95
CA PRO A 151 -14.70 33.10 -3.82
C PRO A 151 -13.51 32.72 -4.72
N PRO A 152 -13.50 33.00 -6.04
CA PRO A 152 -12.36 32.62 -6.87
C PRO A 152 -11.10 33.44 -6.53
N VAL A 153 -11.24 34.70 -6.11
CA VAL A 153 -10.10 35.54 -5.69
C VAL A 153 -9.47 35.01 -4.40
N VAL A 154 -10.29 34.68 -3.39
CA VAL A 154 -9.80 34.15 -2.11
C VAL A 154 -9.21 32.75 -2.30
N ALA A 155 -9.87 31.87 -3.04
CA ALA A 155 -9.34 30.54 -3.34
C ALA A 155 -8.00 30.62 -4.11
N GLY A 156 -7.89 31.51 -5.09
CA GLY A 156 -6.68 31.71 -5.87
C GLY A 156 -5.53 32.30 -5.03
N GLY A 157 -5.82 33.32 -4.22
CA GLY A 157 -4.87 33.88 -3.27
C GLY A 157 -4.39 32.84 -2.25
N ALA A 158 -5.31 32.05 -1.68
CA ALA A 158 -4.99 30.97 -0.77
C ALA A 158 -4.13 29.89 -1.44
N ALA A 159 -4.44 29.49 -2.68
CA ALA A 159 -3.64 28.52 -3.42
C ALA A 159 -2.18 28.99 -3.57
N LEU A 160 -1.96 30.26 -3.93
CA LEU A 160 -0.62 30.83 -4.06
C LEU A 160 0.11 30.92 -2.71
N LEU A 161 -0.58 31.34 -1.64
CA LEU A 161 0.00 31.38 -0.29
C LEU A 161 0.39 29.99 0.21
N VAL A 162 -0.47 29.00 -0.02
CA VAL A 162 -0.21 27.60 0.38
C VAL A 162 0.93 27.00 -0.44
N LEU A 163 1.05 27.30 -1.73
CA LEU A 163 2.22 26.92 -2.53
C LEU A 163 3.51 27.60 -2.02
N GLY A 164 3.44 28.86 -1.61
CA GLY A 164 4.55 29.56 -0.96
C GLY A 164 4.97 28.87 0.34
N ALA A 165 4.00 28.49 1.17
CA ALA A 165 4.27 27.72 2.40
C ALA A 165 4.88 26.35 2.09
N ALA A 166 4.34 25.62 1.10
CA ALA A 166 4.89 24.35 0.64
C ALA A 166 6.34 24.49 0.15
N LEU A 167 6.65 25.57 -0.57
CA LEU A 167 8.01 25.89 -1.02
C LEU A 167 8.96 26.11 0.15
N VAL A 168 8.55 26.93 1.13
CA VAL A 168 9.36 27.23 2.32
C VAL A 168 9.61 25.96 3.15
N VAL A 169 8.55 25.19 3.43
CA VAL A 169 8.64 23.92 4.17
C VAL A 169 9.49 22.90 3.43
N GLY A 170 9.34 22.79 2.11
CA GLY A 170 10.11 21.88 1.27
C GLY A 170 11.59 22.27 1.19
N ARG A 171 11.92 23.56 1.17
CA ARG A 171 13.29 24.09 1.16
C ARG A 171 13.99 23.94 2.51
N ALA A 172 13.24 24.01 3.62
CA ALA A 172 13.78 23.78 4.95
C ALA A 172 14.29 22.34 5.12
N GLY A 173 13.74 21.37 4.38
CA GLY A 173 14.25 19.98 4.35
C GLY A 173 13.83 19.10 5.52
N HIS A 174 13.19 19.64 6.55
CA HIS A 174 12.78 18.89 7.75
C HIS A 174 11.44 18.14 7.61
N HIS A 175 10.55 18.56 6.69
CA HIS A 175 9.17 18.04 6.61
C HIS A 175 8.66 17.87 5.17
N THR A 176 9.21 16.89 4.44
CA THR A 176 8.80 16.57 3.05
C THR A 176 7.33 16.19 2.94
N THR A 177 6.79 15.39 3.87
CA THR A 177 5.36 15.04 3.95
C THR A 177 4.48 16.28 4.09
N GLY A 178 4.95 17.28 4.86
CA GLY A 178 4.22 18.53 5.06
C GLY A 178 4.12 19.36 3.78
N ALA A 179 5.25 19.56 3.09
CA ALA A 179 5.29 20.25 1.80
C ALA A 179 4.39 19.58 0.75
N ASN A 180 4.40 18.24 0.71
CA ASN A 180 3.57 17.44 -0.19
C ASN A 180 2.06 17.62 0.10
N ALA A 181 1.66 17.56 1.36
CA ALA A 181 0.26 17.76 1.76
C ALA A 181 -0.25 19.17 1.42
N LEU A 182 0.58 20.19 1.68
CA LEU A 182 0.25 21.58 1.32
C LEU A 182 0.16 21.76 -0.20
N ALA A 183 1.09 21.20 -0.98
CA ALA A 183 1.05 21.27 -2.43
C ALA A 183 -0.22 20.62 -3.01
N LEU A 184 -0.61 19.43 -2.53
CA LEU A 184 -1.87 18.79 -2.92
C LEU A 184 -3.09 19.63 -2.52
N THR A 185 -3.08 20.22 -1.33
CA THR A 185 -4.16 21.12 -0.86
C THR A 185 -4.29 22.35 -1.75
N ALA A 186 -3.18 22.93 -2.22
CA ALA A 186 -3.22 24.03 -3.18
C ALA A 186 -3.89 23.61 -4.50
N THR A 187 -3.64 22.39 -5.01
CA THR A 187 -4.32 21.92 -6.23
C THR A 187 -5.84 21.83 -6.07
N LEU A 188 -6.33 21.44 -4.88
CA LEU A 188 -7.76 21.46 -4.54
C LEU A 188 -8.32 22.88 -4.45
N LEU A 189 -7.54 23.85 -3.95
CA LEU A 189 -7.92 25.26 -4.01
C LEU A 189 -8.02 25.75 -5.47
N GLY A 190 -7.11 25.29 -6.35
CA GLY A 190 -7.21 25.52 -7.80
C GLY A 190 -8.50 24.97 -8.41
N LEU A 191 -8.95 23.79 -7.95
CA LEU A 191 -10.25 23.24 -8.32
C LEU A 191 -11.40 24.17 -7.90
N VAL A 192 -11.37 24.69 -6.66
CA VAL A 192 -12.39 25.64 -6.16
C VAL A 192 -12.39 26.96 -6.93
N VAL A 193 -11.21 27.48 -7.31
CA VAL A 193 -11.13 28.66 -8.21
C VAL A 193 -11.92 28.40 -9.47
N GLY A 194 -11.72 27.26 -10.12
CA GLY A 194 -12.42 26.95 -11.35
C GLY A 194 -13.92 26.69 -11.18
N LEU A 195 -14.35 26.09 -10.08
CA LEU A 195 -15.79 25.92 -9.78
C LEU A 195 -16.52 27.24 -9.52
N THR A 196 -15.80 28.26 -9.06
CA THR A 196 -16.37 29.55 -8.63
C THR A 196 -16.04 30.72 -9.55
N VAL A 197 -15.32 30.50 -10.64
CA VAL A 197 -14.94 31.57 -11.59
C VAL A 197 -16.13 32.06 -12.42
N THR A 198 -17.13 31.20 -12.60
CA THR A 198 -18.36 31.52 -13.32
C THR A 198 -19.41 32.07 -12.36
N ALA A 199 -20.11 33.14 -12.78
CA ALA A 199 -21.16 33.77 -11.98
C ALA A 199 -22.49 32.98 -11.94
N THR A 200 -22.39 31.65 -11.96
CA THR A 200 -23.50 30.71 -12.05
C THR A 200 -23.22 29.51 -11.16
N ASP A 201 -24.28 28.85 -10.71
CA ASP A 201 -24.15 27.64 -9.90
C ASP A 201 -23.27 26.58 -10.62
N PRO A 202 -22.40 25.87 -9.88
CA PRO A 202 -21.53 24.87 -10.47
C PRO A 202 -22.31 23.73 -11.13
N THR A 203 -22.02 23.48 -12.42
CA THR A 203 -22.57 22.37 -13.20
C THR A 203 -21.47 21.43 -13.70
N TRP A 204 -21.88 20.26 -14.18
CA TRP A 204 -20.99 19.28 -14.79
C TRP A 204 -20.42 19.69 -16.16
N GLY A 205 -20.81 20.84 -16.73
CA GLY A 205 -20.34 21.36 -18.01
C GLY A 205 -19.13 22.31 -17.88
N TRP A 206 -19.32 23.59 -18.23
CA TRP A 206 -18.23 24.59 -18.17
C TRP A 206 -17.60 24.76 -16.78
N ALA A 207 -18.39 24.76 -15.70
CA ALA A 207 -17.83 24.91 -14.36
C ALA A 207 -16.85 23.78 -14.00
N THR A 208 -17.17 22.53 -14.41
CA THR A 208 -16.26 21.38 -14.24
C THR A 208 -15.02 21.49 -15.12
N THR A 209 -15.17 22.06 -16.32
CA THR A 209 -14.02 22.35 -17.19
C THR A 209 -13.06 23.33 -16.55
N TRP A 210 -13.58 24.45 -16.04
CA TRP A 210 -12.77 25.45 -15.35
C TRP A 210 -12.18 24.91 -14.06
N ALA A 211 -12.90 24.07 -13.31
CA ALA A 211 -12.39 23.37 -12.13
C ALA A 211 -11.17 22.50 -12.46
N GLY A 212 -11.27 21.70 -13.53
CA GLY A 212 -10.14 20.91 -14.03
C GLY A 212 -8.96 21.79 -14.47
N ALA A 213 -9.24 22.88 -15.19
CA ALA A 213 -8.21 23.81 -15.67
C ALA A 213 -7.51 24.52 -14.50
N GLY A 214 -8.25 25.01 -13.50
CA GLY A 214 -7.71 25.63 -12.30
C GLY A 214 -6.83 24.67 -11.51
N MET A 215 -7.27 23.42 -11.35
CA MET A 215 -6.46 22.37 -10.71
C MET A 215 -5.18 22.07 -11.51
N LEU A 216 -5.25 21.99 -12.85
CA LEU A 216 -4.08 21.78 -13.72
C LEU A 216 -3.07 22.91 -13.62
N VAL A 217 -3.53 24.17 -13.66
CA VAL A 217 -2.68 25.35 -13.53
C VAL A 217 -1.93 25.30 -12.19
N VAL A 218 -2.64 25.08 -11.08
CA VAL A 218 -1.99 25.03 -9.76
C VAL A 218 -1.08 23.80 -9.63
N THR A 219 -1.43 22.67 -10.23
CA THR A 219 -0.55 21.49 -10.30
C THR A 219 0.74 21.81 -11.06
N GLY A 220 0.66 22.53 -12.18
CA GLY A 220 1.81 23.01 -12.93
C GLY A 220 2.70 23.95 -12.11
N LEU A 221 2.10 24.85 -11.32
CA LEU A 221 2.81 25.73 -10.39
C LEU A 221 3.45 24.97 -9.21
N ALA A 222 2.88 23.84 -8.80
CA ALA A 222 3.42 23.01 -7.73
C ALA A 222 4.65 22.18 -8.15
N LEU A 223 4.80 21.88 -9.45
CA LEU A 223 5.94 21.09 -9.97
C LEU A 223 7.33 21.68 -9.61
N PRO A 224 7.61 22.97 -9.83
CA PRO A 224 8.88 23.58 -9.42
C PRO A 224 8.99 23.79 -7.90
N VAL A 225 7.86 23.76 -7.17
CA VAL A 225 7.82 23.93 -5.70
C VAL A 225 8.36 22.69 -5.00
N LEU A 226 7.99 21.50 -5.48
CA LEU A 226 8.45 20.23 -4.90
C LEU A 226 9.83 19.83 -5.45
N THR A 227 10.81 19.67 -4.56
CA THR A 227 12.16 19.19 -4.92
C THR A 227 12.25 17.67 -4.96
N THR A 228 11.42 16.98 -4.17
CA THR A 228 11.34 15.53 -4.06
C THR A 228 9.88 15.08 -4.22
N HIS A 229 9.68 13.79 -4.50
CA HIS A 229 8.36 13.13 -4.49
C HIS A 229 7.31 13.77 -5.44
N ARG A 230 7.75 14.37 -6.55
CA ARG A 230 6.87 15.03 -7.54
C ARG A 230 5.81 14.10 -8.12
N GLU A 231 6.01 12.79 -8.02
CA GLU A 231 5.06 11.78 -8.50
C GLU A 231 3.67 11.92 -7.88
N ILE A 232 3.55 12.52 -6.69
CA ILE A 232 2.25 12.78 -6.05
C ILE A 232 1.35 13.74 -6.86
N LEU A 233 1.96 14.64 -7.64
CA LEU A 233 1.24 15.63 -8.45
C LEU A 233 0.62 15.00 -9.70
N VAL A 234 0.93 13.73 -10.00
CA VAL A 234 0.25 12.99 -11.08
C VAL A 234 -1.24 12.80 -10.76
N ALA A 235 -1.60 12.65 -9.48
CA ALA A 235 -3.01 12.50 -9.10
C ALA A 235 -3.86 13.72 -9.49
N PRO A 236 -3.57 14.95 -9.02
CA PRO A 236 -4.31 16.13 -9.43
C PRO A 236 -4.14 16.47 -10.92
N ALA A 237 -3.01 16.12 -11.55
CA ALA A 237 -2.86 16.29 -13.00
C ALA A 237 -3.84 15.44 -13.80
N VAL A 238 -3.96 14.14 -13.47
CA VAL A 238 -4.88 13.22 -14.15
C VAL A 238 -6.33 13.59 -13.85
N LEU A 239 -6.65 13.91 -12.59
CA LEU A 239 -7.98 14.38 -12.22
C LEU A 239 -8.34 15.67 -12.99
N GLY A 240 -7.43 16.64 -13.06
CA GLY A 240 -7.67 17.91 -13.70
C GLY A 240 -7.89 17.77 -15.20
N LEU A 241 -7.07 16.95 -15.86
CA LEU A 241 -7.26 16.60 -17.26
C LEU A 241 -8.60 15.91 -17.49
N THR A 242 -8.98 14.98 -16.61
CA THR A 242 -10.25 14.26 -16.72
C THR A 242 -11.46 15.18 -16.52
N LEU A 243 -11.38 16.14 -15.59
CA LEU A 243 -12.45 17.12 -15.37
C LEU A 243 -12.58 18.08 -16.57
N VAL A 244 -11.45 18.52 -17.17
CA VAL A 244 -11.47 19.31 -18.41
C VAL A 244 -12.15 18.53 -19.54
N THR A 245 -11.74 17.29 -19.79
CA THR A 245 -12.30 16.48 -20.88
C THR A 245 -13.76 16.12 -20.64
N THR A 246 -14.13 15.76 -19.42
CA THR A 246 -15.52 15.42 -19.06
C THR A 246 -16.42 16.64 -19.15
N GLY A 247 -16.03 17.77 -18.55
CA GLY A 247 -16.84 18.98 -18.57
C GLY A 247 -17.04 19.54 -19.97
N THR A 248 -15.99 19.54 -20.79
CA THR A 248 -16.09 19.95 -22.20
C THR A 248 -16.97 18.99 -23.00
N ALA A 249 -16.87 17.68 -22.76
CA ALA A 249 -17.72 16.70 -23.42
C ALA A 249 -19.20 16.87 -23.06
N VAL A 250 -19.53 17.06 -21.77
CA VAL A 250 -20.90 17.32 -21.32
C VAL A 250 -21.49 18.54 -22.02
N GLU A 251 -20.74 19.64 -22.04
CA GLU A 251 -21.22 20.88 -22.63
C GLU A 251 -21.35 20.81 -24.15
N LEU A 252 -20.35 20.28 -24.86
CA LEU A 252 -20.34 20.28 -26.33
C LEU A 252 -21.32 19.26 -26.92
N THR A 253 -21.60 18.17 -26.21
CA THR A 253 -22.54 17.13 -26.67
C THR A 253 -23.96 17.37 -26.20
N GLY A 254 -24.16 18.14 -25.12
CA GLY A 254 -25.45 18.26 -24.43
C GLY A 254 -25.91 16.97 -23.75
N ALA A 255 -25.04 15.95 -23.65
CA ALA A 255 -25.35 14.70 -22.96
C ALA A 255 -25.45 14.91 -21.44
N SER A 256 -26.25 14.09 -20.76
CA SER A 256 -26.30 14.12 -19.30
C SER A 256 -24.93 13.78 -18.70
N ALA A 257 -24.58 14.45 -17.60
CA ALA A 257 -23.30 14.24 -16.92
C ALA A 257 -23.08 12.77 -16.52
N GLY A 258 -24.13 12.10 -16.07
CA GLY A 258 -24.09 10.69 -15.69
C GLY A 258 -23.65 9.78 -16.84
N VAL A 259 -24.14 10.03 -18.06
CA VAL A 259 -23.77 9.26 -19.27
C VAL A 259 -22.29 9.44 -19.60
N VAL A 260 -21.80 10.69 -19.63
CA VAL A 260 -20.40 10.98 -19.94
C VAL A 260 -19.48 10.39 -18.86
N LEU A 261 -19.80 10.60 -17.59
CA LEU A 261 -19.02 10.08 -16.47
C LEU A 261 -19.03 8.54 -16.42
N ALA A 262 -20.14 7.88 -16.74
CA ALA A 262 -20.18 6.42 -16.79
C ALA A 262 -19.20 5.87 -17.83
N MET A 263 -19.14 6.47 -19.02
CA MET A 263 -18.18 6.11 -20.06
C MET A 263 -16.73 6.42 -19.64
N VAL A 264 -16.49 7.62 -19.10
CA VAL A 264 -15.16 8.04 -18.64
C VAL A 264 -14.65 7.11 -17.54
N LEU A 265 -15.48 6.78 -16.55
CA LEU A 265 -15.12 5.84 -15.48
C LEU A 265 -14.92 4.42 -16.01
N ALA A 266 -15.77 3.94 -16.92
CA ALA A 266 -15.56 2.63 -17.56
C ALA A 266 -14.18 2.54 -18.21
N VAL A 267 -13.79 3.57 -18.98
CA VAL A 267 -12.49 3.62 -19.66
C VAL A 267 -11.35 3.75 -18.66
N ILE A 268 -11.43 4.69 -17.71
CA ILE A 268 -10.34 4.98 -16.77
C ILE A 268 -10.11 3.82 -15.79
N VAL A 269 -11.17 3.22 -15.26
CA VAL A 269 -11.04 2.06 -14.34
C VAL A 269 -10.50 0.86 -15.11
N THR A 270 -10.95 0.62 -16.34
CA THR A 270 -10.41 -0.46 -17.19
C THR A 270 -8.93 -0.23 -17.52
N ALA A 271 -8.56 0.99 -17.91
CA ALA A 271 -7.17 1.38 -18.15
C ALA A 271 -6.32 1.34 -16.86
N GLY A 272 -6.95 1.53 -15.70
CA GLY A 272 -6.36 1.47 -14.38
C GLY A 272 -5.67 0.13 -14.07
N ASN A 273 -6.10 -0.97 -14.72
CA ASN A 273 -5.42 -2.26 -14.63
C ASN A 273 -3.97 -2.23 -15.13
N GLY A 274 -3.66 -1.31 -16.05
CA GLY A 274 -2.32 -1.09 -16.56
C GLY A 274 -1.42 -0.26 -15.64
N ILE A 275 -1.93 0.31 -14.54
CA ILE A 275 -1.15 1.19 -13.65
C ILE A 275 0.14 0.53 -13.13
N PRO A 276 0.15 -0.73 -12.63
CA PRO A 276 1.38 -1.37 -12.18
C PRO A 276 2.42 -1.49 -13.30
N TRP A 277 1.97 -1.80 -14.53
CA TRP A 277 2.86 -1.90 -15.69
C TRP A 277 3.40 -0.53 -16.10
N LEU A 278 2.58 0.52 -16.07
CA LEU A 278 3.02 1.90 -16.31
C LEU A 278 4.06 2.35 -15.27
N ALA A 279 3.83 2.02 -13.99
CA ALA A 279 4.77 2.33 -12.92
C ALA A 279 6.13 1.62 -13.12
N LEU A 280 6.09 0.32 -13.45
CA LEU A 280 7.30 -0.44 -13.80
C LEU A 280 8.00 0.12 -15.03
N ALA A 281 7.26 0.40 -16.11
CA ALA A 281 7.80 0.94 -17.35
C ALA A 281 8.42 2.34 -17.19
N SER A 282 7.92 3.13 -16.22
CA SER A 282 8.47 4.45 -15.89
C SER A 282 9.78 4.39 -15.07
N THR A 283 10.15 3.21 -14.57
CA THR A 283 11.31 3.01 -13.71
C THR A 283 12.48 2.42 -14.51
N PRO A 284 13.71 2.97 -14.43
CA PRO A 284 14.85 2.47 -15.22
C PRO A 284 15.44 1.14 -14.73
N LEU A 285 14.79 0.45 -13.79
CA LEU A 285 15.20 -0.87 -13.29
C LEU A 285 15.01 -1.92 -14.38
N ARG A 286 16.09 -2.21 -15.12
CA ARG A 286 16.12 -3.27 -16.13
C ARG A 286 16.86 -4.49 -15.57
N VAL A 287 16.15 -5.60 -15.49
CA VAL A 287 16.80 -6.91 -15.33
C VAL A 287 17.35 -7.30 -16.70
N VAL A 288 18.66 -7.20 -16.87
CA VAL A 288 19.33 -7.70 -18.09
C VAL A 288 19.75 -9.14 -17.81
N PRO A 289 19.03 -10.15 -18.33
CA PRO A 289 19.47 -11.53 -18.20
C PRO A 289 20.75 -11.73 -19.00
N ALA A 290 21.71 -12.46 -18.45
CA ALA A 290 22.90 -12.86 -19.19
C ALA A 290 22.49 -13.75 -20.38
N ARG A 291 22.93 -13.38 -21.58
CA ARG A 291 22.61 -14.03 -22.86
C ARG A 291 23.75 -14.89 -23.40
N SER A 292 24.91 -14.85 -22.76
CA SER A 292 26.08 -15.65 -23.14
C SER A 292 26.84 -16.15 -21.91
N GLU A 293 27.55 -17.26 -22.07
CA GLU A 293 28.44 -17.81 -21.03
C GLU A 293 29.53 -16.80 -20.62
N ALA A 294 30.00 -15.98 -21.57
CA ALA A 294 30.91 -14.88 -21.30
C ALA A 294 30.29 -13.79 -20.39
N GLU A 295 28.99 -13.49 -20.55
CA GLU A 295 28.28 -12.56 -19.66
C GLU A 295 28.01 -13.14 -18.27
N ILE A 296 27.83 -14.47 -18.15
CA ILE A 296 27.67 -15.16 -16.86
C ILE A 296 28.99 -15.14 -16.07
N LEU A 297 30.12 -15.30 -16.77
CA LEU A 297 31.45 -15.30 -16.18
C LEU A 297 32.04 -13.90 -15.98
N ALA A 298 31.46 -12.87 -16.61
CA ALA A 298 31.86 -11.49 -16.41
C ALA A 298 31.52 -11.04 -14.97
N HIS A 299 32.39 -10.21 -14.38
CA HIS A 299 32.12 -9.64 -13.07
C HIS A 299 30.86 -8.75 -13.16
N PRO A 300 29.82 -8.99 -12.35
CA PRO A 300 28.62 -8.16 -12.38
C PRO A 300 28.97 -6.71 -12.08
N ALA A 301 28.36 -5.77 -12.80
CA ALA A 301 28.48 -4.36 -12.46
C ALA A 301 27.95 -4.14 -11.02
N PRO A 302 28.63 -3.34 -10.20
CA PRO A 302 28.17 -3.07 -8.84
C PRO A 302 26.80 -2.38 -8.89
N ILE A 303 25.83 -2.98 -8.22
CA ILE A 303 24.47 -2.44 -8.10
C ILE A 303 24.47 -1.51 -6.87
N ASP A 304 24.13 -0.24 -7.06
CA ASP A 304 23.89 0.68 -5.94
C ASP A 304 22.51 0.40 -5.30
N PRO A 305 22.46 -0.11 -4.05
CA PRO A 305 21.19 -0.41 -3.39
C PRO A 305 20.37 0.85 -3.09
N GLN A 306 21.00 2.03 -2.94
CA GLN A 306 20.29 3.28 -2.69
C GLN A 306 19.56 3.75 -3.95
N ALA A 307 20.25 3.79 -5.09
CA ALA A 307 19.62 4.12 -6.37
C ALA A 307 18.43 3.20 -6.71
N VAL A 308 18.54 1.89 -6.42
CA VAL A 308 17.45 0.93 -6.64
C VAL A 308 16.24 1.24 -5.74
N ARG A 309 16.47 1.52 -4.45
CA ARG A 309 15.40 1.89 -3.51
C ARG A 309 14.71 3.19 -3.92
N ASP A 310 15.45 4.20 -4.35
CA ASP A 310 14.89 5.48 -4.79
C ASP A 310 14.05 5.30 -6.06
N GLN A 311 14.54 4.52 -7.02
CA GLN A 311 13.82 4.21 -8.26
C GLN A 311 12.52 3.45 -7.99
N TYR A 312 12.58 2.41 -7.15
CA TYR A 312 11.39 1.70 -6.70
C TYR A 312 10.40 2.63 -6.00
N GLY A 313 10.88 3.47 -5.08
CA GLY A 313 10.05 4.43 -4.35
C GLY A 313 9.33 5.43 -5.26
N ARG A 314 9.95 5.86 -6.36
CA ARG A 314 9.32 6.71 -7.37
C ARG A 314 8.20 5.99 -8.11
N GLY A 315 8.45 4.78 -8.62
CA GLY A 315 7.43 3.95 -9.27
C GLY A 315 6.25 3.64 -8.34
N HIS A 316 6.54 3.33 -7.08
CA HIS A 316 5.54 3.11 -6.05
C HIS A 316 4.65 4.34 -5.81
N ARG A 317 5.24 5.53 -5.61
CA ARG A 317 4.47 6.78 -5.43
C ARG A 317 3.62 7.11 -6.66
N LEU A 318 4.13 6.87 -7.87
CA LEU A 318 3.36 7.05 -9.10
C LEU A 318 2.13 6.14 -9.14
N GLN A 319 2.32 4.85 -8.83
CA GLN A 319 1.24 3.87 -8.75
C GLN A 319 0.16 4.27 -7.73
N VAL A 320 0.57 4.67 -6.52
CA VAL A 320 -0.35 5.13 -5.47
C VAL A 320 -1.14 6.34 -5.93
N SER A 321 -0.46 7.32 -6.54
CA SER A 321 -1.08 8.56 -7.00
C SER A 321 -2.11 8.32 -8.10
N LEU A 322 -1.80 7.46 -9.07
CA LEU A 322 -2.75 7.06 -10.11
C LEU A 322 -3.96 6.32 -9.55
N ARG A 323 -3.75 5.37 -8.62
CA ARG A 323 -4.85 4.64 -7.97
C ARG A 323 -5.74 5.57 -7.14
N ALA A 324 -5.13 6.50 -6.41
CA ALA A 324 -5.85 7.51 -5.64
C ALA A 324 -6.69 8.41 -6.57
N ALA A 325 -6.14 8.84 -7.71
CA ALA A 325 -6.88 9.61 -8.71
C ALA A 325 -8.09 8.85 -9.27
N VAL A 326 -7.92 7.57 -9.64
CA VAL A 326 -9.04 6.73 -10.12
C VAL A 326 -10.13 6.60 -9.05
N GLY A 327 -9.74 6.32 -7.81
CA GLY A 327 -10.67 6.20 -6.68
C GLY A 327 -11.42 7.51 -6.39
N LEU A 328 -10.70 8.64 -6.34
CA LEU A 328 -11.30 9.96 -6.13
C LEU A 328 -12.24 10.37 -7.26
N LEU A 329 -11.89 10.08 -8.52
CA LEU A 329 -12.75 10.32 -9.67
C LEU A 329 -14.03 9.50 -9.59
N ALA A 330 -13.92 8.21 -9.27
CA ALA A 330 -15.08 7.33 -9.12
C ALA A 330 -16.00 7.80 -7.98
N LEU A 331 -15.44 8.26 -6.87
CA LEU A 331 -16.19 8.84 -5.75
C LEU A 331 -16.91 10.14 -6.15
N ALA A 332 -16.21 11.05 -6.81
CA ALA A 332 -16.76 12.34 -7.23
C ALA A 332 -17.85 12.18 -8.30
N GLY A 333 -17.69 11.23 -9.23
CA GLY A 333 -18.65 10.94 -10.28
C GLY A 333 -19.85 10.09 -9.84
N ALA A 334 -19.78 9.45 -8.67
CA ALA A 334 -20.81 8.51 -8.21
C ALA A 334 -22.25 9.09 -8.20
N PRO A 335 -22.51 10.33 -7.71
CA PRO A 335 -23.86 10.91 -7.71
C PRO A 335 -24.48 10.96 -9.10
N ALA A 336 -23.74 11.44 -10.09
CA ALA A 336 -24.25 11.56 -11.47
C ALA A 336 -24.39 10.20 -12.16
N VAL A 337 -23.48 9.25 -11.89
CA VAL A 337 -23.49 7.94 -12.56
C VAL A 337 -24.63 7.05 -12.05
N VAL A 338 -24.98 7.11 -10.77
CA VAL A 338 -26.11 6.36 -10.21
C VAL A 338 -27.45 6.78 -10.83
N GLU A 339 -27.59 8.03 -11.25
CA GLU A 339 -28.81 8.53 -11.91
C GLU A 339 -29.06 7.85 -13.27
N THR A 340 -28.03 7.30 -13.91
CA THR A 340 -28.19 6.52 -15.17
C THR A 340 -28.88 5.16 -14.97
N GLY A 341 -29.18 4.80 -13.71
CA GLY A 341 -29.95 3.60 -13.36
C GLY A 341 -29.07 2.40 -13.04
N LEU A 342 -29.57 1.21 -13.38
CA LEU A 342 -28.97 -0.05 -12.92
C LEU A 342 -27.57 -0.25 -13.51
N ALA A 343 -27.38 0.07 -14.79
CA ALA A 343 -26.10 -0.09 -15.47
C ALA A 343 -24.99 0.76 -14.81
N GLY A 344 -25.25 2.05 -14.56
CA GLY A 344 -24.27 2.91 -13.87
C GLY A 344 -24.03 2.52 -12.42
N THR A 345 -25.06 2.09 -11.70
CA THR A 345 -24.91 1.60 -10.31
C THR A 345 -24.04 0.34 -10.26
N VAL A 346 -24.29 -0.63 -11.15
CA VAL A 346 -23.50 -1.86 -11.23
C VAL A 346 -22.07 -1.56 -11.70
N LEU A 347 -21.88 -0.60 -12.61
CA LEU A 347 -20.55 -0.14 -13.02
C LEU A 347 -19.71 0.34 -11.83
N LEU A 348 -20.28 1.19 -10.97
CA LEU A 348 -19.61 1.68 -9.77
C LEU A 348 -19.30 0.54 -8.80
N VAL A 349 -20.25 -0.37 -8.59
CA VAL A 349 -20.03 -1.57 -7.75
C VAL A 349 -18.88 -2.41 -8.29
N CYS A 350 -18.85 -2.72 -9.59
CA CYS A 350 -17.76 -3.45 -10.23
C CYS A 350 -16.42 -2.71 -10.12
N ALA A 351 -16.41 -1.39 -10.30
CA ALA A 351 -15.20 -0.58 -10.17
C ALA A 351 -14.62 -0.62 -8.75
N PHE A 352 -15.45 -0.42 -7.72
CA PHE A 352 -14.98 -0.44 -6.33
C PHE A 352 -14.66 -1.85 -5.84
N VAL A 353 -15.43 -2.88 -6.24
CA VAL A 353 -15.09 -4.28 -5.95
C VAL A 353 -13.75 -4.66 -6.61
N GLY A 354 -13.54 -4.29 -7.87
CA GLY A 354 -12.27 -4.50 -8.56
C GLY A 354 -11.10 -3.83 -7.83
N MET A 355 -11.28 -2.58 -7.39
CA MET A 355 -10.28 -1.88 -6.56
C MET A 355 -9.98 -2.63 -5.25
N LEU A 356 -10.99 -3.13 -4.54
CA LEU A 356 -10.82 -3.87 -3.29
C LEU A 356 -10.09 -5.21 -3.48
N LEU A 357 -10.43 -5.95 -4.55
CA LEU A 357 -9.80 -7.23 -4.85
C LEU A 357 -8.33 -7.04 -5.28
N GLY A 358 -8.05 -5.99 -6.05
CA GLY A 358 -6.70 -5.63 -6.49
C GLY A 358 -5.73 -5.25 -5.34
N VAL A 359 -6.25 -4.98 -4.13
CA VAL A 359 -5.42 -4.75 -2.93
C VAL A 359 -4.56 -5.97 -2.60
N ARG A 360 -5.02 -7.19 -2.93
CA ARG A 360 -4.30 -8.45 -2.64
C ARG A 360 -2.93 -8.53 -3.31
N GLN A 361 -2.70 -7.75 -4.37
CA GLN A 361 -1.43 -7.67 -5.09
C GLN A 361 -0.48 -6.59 -4.54
N THR A 362 -0.87 -5.91 -3.46
CA THR A 362 -0.14 -4.76 -2.92
C THR A 362 0.47 -5.08 -1.56
N TYR A 363 1.79 -4.94 -1.45
CA TYR A 363 2.54 -5.22 -0.22
C TYR A 363 2.60 -4.04 0.76
N SER A 364 2.40 -2.80 0.27
CA SER A 364 2.46 -1.57 1.09
C SER A 364 1.20 -1.38 1.93
N ARG A 365 1.36 -1.23 3.25
CA ARG A 365 0.24 -0.97 4.19
C ARG A 365 -0.49 0.34 3.88
N GLN A 366 0.23 1.38 3.46
CA GLN A 366 -0.37 2.68 3.15
C GLN A 366 -1.28 2.60 1.92
N ASP A 367 -0.83 1.90 0.88
CA ASP A 367 -1.61 1.67 -0.33
C ASP A 367 -2.86 0.86 -0.04
N VAL A 368 -2.71 -0.17 0.80
CA VAL A 368 -3.83 -1.00 1.24
C VAL A 368 -4.87 -0.12 1.91
N VAL A 369 -4.49 0.75 2.85
CA VAL A 369 -5.43 1.65 3.54
C VAL A 369 -6.10 2.62 2.58
N VAL A 370 -5.36 3.24 1.65
CA VAL A 370 -5.91 4.21 0.69
C VAL A 370 -6.90 3.55 -0.27
N VAL A 371 -6.51 2.44 -0.90
CA VAL A 371 -7.34 1.75 -1.90
C VAL A 371 -8.53 1.05 -1.23
N MET A 372 -8.30 0.39 -0.08
CA MET A 372 -9.37 -0.24 0.70
C MET A 372 -10.36 0.81 1.22
N GLY A 373 -9.86 1.92 1.75
CA GLY A 373 -10.67 3.04 2.21
C GLY A 373 -11.53 3.61 1.09
N ALA A 374 -10.94 3.90 -0.07
CA ALA A 374 -11.67 4.38 -1.25
C ALA A 374 -12.71 3.37 -1.75
N GLY A 375 -12.38 2.08 -1.77
CA GLY A 375 -13.32 1.02 -2.19
C GLY A 375 -14.50 0.84 -1.23
N ILE A 376 -14.26 0.83 0.09
CA ILE A 376 -15.33 0.73 1.10
C ILE A 376 -16.20 2.00 1.08
N LEU A 377 -15.58 3.18 1.10
CA LEU A 377 -16.29 4.45 0.99
C LEU A 377 -17.11 4.50 -0.31
N GLY A 378 -16.52 4.05 -1.43
CA GLY A 378 -17.17 4.03 -2.73
C GLY A 378 -18.39 3.11 -2.78
N LEU A 379 -18.29 1.89 -2.26
CA LEU A 379 -19.43 0.96 -2.19
C LEU A 379 -20.54 1.47 -1.28
N THR A 380 -20.18 1.98 -0.10
CA THR A 380 -21.17 2.52 0.84
C THR A 380 -21.87 3.75 0.24
N LEU A 381 -21.11 4.68 -0.34
CA LEU A 381 -21.64 5.86 -1.01
C LEU A 381 -22.53 5.48 -2.19
N THR A 382 -22.10 4.55 -3.05
CA THR A 382 -22.89 4.06 -4.18
C THR A 382 -24.22 3.47 -3.71
N GLY A 383 -24.22 2.66 -2.66
CA GLY A 383 -25.44 2.08 -2.09
C GLY A 383 -26.40 3.14 -1.52
N VAL A 384 -25.87 4.14 -0.80
CA VAL A 384 -26.67 5.25 -0.25
C VAL A 384 -27.25 6.12 -1.36
N LEU A 385 -26.44 6.50 -2.34
CA LEU A 385 -26.87 7.30 -3.49
C LEU A 385 -27.91 6.54 -4.33
N ALA A 386 -27.72 5.24 -4.56
CA ALA A 386 -28.69 4.42 -5.29
C ALA A 386 -30.03 4.30 -4.53
N ALA A 387 -29.99 4.16 -3.21
CA ALA A 387 -31.19 4.14 -2.37
C ALA A 387 -31.91 5.50 -2.32
N ALA A 388 -31.17 6.60 -2.49
CA ALA A 388 -31.73 7.96 -2.59
C ALA A 388 -32.35 8.21 -3.96
N ALA A 389 -31.64 7.88 -5.04
CA ALA A 389 -32.10 8.07 -6.42
C ALA A 389 -33.24 7.11 -6.82
N HIS A 390 -33.24 5.87 -6.31
CA HIS A 390 -34.20 4.82 -6.67
C HIS A 390 -34.89 4.24 -5.42
N PRO A 391 -35.93 4.90 -4.87
CA PRO A 391 -36.54 4.49 -3.59
C PRO A 391 -37.09 3.06 -3.56
N HIS A 392 -37.51 2.52 -4.71
CA HIS A 392 -38.01 1.16 -4.84
C HIS A 392 -36.92 0.09 -4.71
N TRP A 393 -35.63 0.44 -4.79
CA TRP A 393 -34.50 -0.48 -4.58
C TRP A 393 -34.08 -0.62 -3.11
N ARG A 394 -34.61 0.18 -2.20
CA ARG A 394 -34.14 0.23 -0.80
C ARG A 394 -34.17 -1.13 -0.10
N ALA A 395 -35.25 -1.88 -0.28
CA ALA A 395 -35.39 -3.21 0.32
C ALA A 395 -34.36 -4.20 -0.24
N THR A 396 -34.19 -4.23 -1.57
CA THR A 396 -33.20 -5.10 -2.24
C THR A 396 -31.77 -4.71 -1.89
N LEU A 397 -31.43 -3.42 -1.88
CA LEU A 397 -30.11 -2.91 -1.49
C LEU A 397 -29.79 -3.25 -0.04
N ALA A 398 -30.76 -3.15 0.89
CA ALA A 398 -30.56 -3.53 2.28
C ALA A 398 -30.25 -5.03 2.44
N VAL A 399 -30.96 -5.89 1.70
CA VAL A 399 -30.70 -7.34 1.71
C VAL A 399 -29.32 -7.65 1.11
N VAL A 400 -28.96 -7.03 -0.01
CA VAL A 400 -27.64 -7.22 -0.66
C VAL A 400 -26.52 -6.73 0.26
N ALA A 401 -26.65 -5.57 0.88
CA ALA A 401 -25.68 -5.03 1.83
C ALA A 401 -25.53 -5.93 3.06
N GLY A 402 -26.64 -6.42 3.62
CA GLY A 402 -26.64 -7.36 4.74
C GLY A 402 -25.96 -8.68 4.39
N ALA A 403 -26.25 -9.24 3.20
CA ALA A 403 -25.60 -10.45 2.71
C ALA A 403 -24.09 -10.25 2.47
N ALA A 404 -23.70 -9.11 1.89
CA ALA A 404 -22.28 -8.77 1.71
C ALA A 404 -21.55 -8.62 3.04
N ALA A 405 -22.15 -7.93 4.03
CA ALA A 405 -21.58 -7.80 5.37
C ALA A 405 -21.44 -9.16 6.07
N ALA A 406 -22.46 -10.01 6.01
CA ALA A 406 -22.42 -11.36 6.55
C ALA A 406 -21.33 -12.21 5.88
N ALA A 407 -21.18 -12.12 4.56
CA ALA A 407 -20.12 -12.82 3.82
C ALA A 407 -18.73 -12.33 4.24
N VAL A 408 -18.52 -11.02 4.37
CA VAL A 408 -17.25 -10.45 4.84
C VAL A 408 -16.95 -10.95 6.26
N ILE A 409 -17.89 -10.91 7.19
CA ILE A 409 -17.70 -11.38 8.58
C ILE A 409 -17.39 -12.88 8.60
N ALA A 410 -18.15 -13.69 7.87
CA ALA A 410 -17.96 -15.14 7.83
C ALA A 410 -16.58 -15.52 7.26
N LEU A 411 -16.17 -14.88 6.17
CA LEU A 411 -14.92 -15.19 5.48
C LEU A 411 -13.68 -14.59 6.15
N SER A 412 -13.80 -13.43 6.80
CA SER A 412 -12.65 -12.75 7.42
C SER A 412 -12.47 -13.06 8.90
N LEU A 413 -13.56 -13.13 9.67
CA LEU A 413 -13.50 -13.28 11.14
C LEU A 413 -13.77 -14.71 11.61
N VAL A 414 -14.72 -15.42 10.99
CA VAL A 414 -15.13 -16.75 11.46
C VAL A 414 -14.27 -17.87 10.88
N ALA A 415 -13.87 -17.77 9.61
CA ALA A 415 -13.09 -18.80 8.93
C ALA A 415 -11.85 -18.22 8.21
N PRO A 416 -10.86 -17.67 8.95
CA PRO A 416 -9.68 -17.01 8.36
C PRO A 416 -8.71 -17.96 7.61
N ARG A 417 -9.05 -19.24 7.46
CA ARG A 417 -8.24 -20.22 6.74
C ARG A 417 -8.17 -19.83 5.26
N ARG A 418 -6.95 -19.59 4.75
CA ARG A 418 -6.69 -19.39 3.32
C ARG A 418 -7.10 -20.64 2.54
N ARG A 419 -8.26 -20.60 1.88
CA ARG A 419 -8.71 -21.64 0.95
C ARG A 419 -8.34 -21.24 -0.47
N LEU A 420 -7.60 -22.10 -1.17
CA LEU A 420 -7.24 -21.92 -2.58
C LEU A 420 -8.46 -21.66 -3.47
N GLY A 421 -9.60 -22.28 -3.17
CA GLY A 421 -10.86 -22.07 -3.90
C GLY A 421 -11.40 -20.64 -3.76
N LEU A 422 -11.34 -20.04 -2.57
CA LEU A 422 -11.79 -18.66 -2.35
C LEU A 422 -10.88 -17.64 -3.04
N ALA A 423 -9.57 -17.91 -3.04
CA ALA A 423 -8.61 -17.09 -3.79
C ALA A 423 -8.95 -17.10 -5.28
N ARG A 424 -9.16 -18.27 -5.88
CA ARG A 424 -9.53 -18.40 -7.30
C ARG A 424 -10.87 -17.75 -7.62
N ALA A 425 -11.87 -17.90 -6.75
CA ALA A 425 -13.18 -17.27 -6.91
C ALA A 425 -13.06 -15.73 -6.90
N ALA A 426 -12.27 -15.17 -5.98
CA ALA A 426 -12.00 -13.75 -5.94
C ALA A 426 -11.27 -13.27 -7.21
N ASP A 427 -10.28 -14.03 -7.71
CA ASP A 427 -9.57 -13.68 -8.94
C ASP A 427 -10.51 -13.72 -10.17
N THR A 428 -11.48 -14.63 -10.19
CA THR A 428 -12.50 -14.68 -11.25
C THR A 428 -13.50 -13.53 -11.15
N VAL A 429 -13.94 -13.18 -9.94
CA VAL A 429 -14.81 -12.02 -9.71
C VAL A 429 -14.10 -10.72 -10.10
N GLU A 430 -12.82 -10.58 -9.77
CA GLU A 430 -12.00 -9.43 -10.18
C GLU A 430 -11.93 -9.34 -11.70
N ALA A 431 -11.56 -10.42 -12.38
CA ALA A 431 -11.48 -10.44 -13.84
C ALA A 431 -12.83 -10.14 -14.51
N LEU A 432 -13.94 -10.70 -13.99
CA LEU A 432 -15.28 -10.46 -14.52
C LEU A 432 -15.75 -9.03 -14.27
N ALA A 433 -15.51 -8.49 -13.07
CA ALA A 433 -15.85 -7.10 -12.74
C ALA A 433 -15.16 -6.15 -13.71
N LEU A 434 -13.87 -6.39 -14.02
CA LEU A 434 -13.10 -5.60 -14.97
C LEU A 434 -13.57 -5.78 -16.41
N ALA A 435 -13.86 -7.00 -16.84
CA ALA A 435 -14.30 -7.31 -18.21
C ALA A 435 -15.64 -6.64 -18.57
N VAL A 436 -16.50 -6.45 -17.56
CA VAL A 436 -17.86 -5.94 -17.74
C VAL A 436 -17.95 -4.40 -17.61
N LEU A 437 -16.88 -3.72 -17.16
CA LEU A 437 -16.85 -2.24 -17.03
C LEU A 437 -17.19 -1.50 -18.32
N LEU A 438 -16.52 -1.84 -19.43
CA LEU A 438 -16.76 -1.19 -20.73
C LEU A 438 -18.19 -1.44 -21.25
N PRO A 439 -18.70 -2.69 -21.29
CA PRO A 439 -20.10 -2.96 -21.62
C PRO A 439 -21.09 -2.20 -20.74
N LEU A 440 -20.86 -2.11 -19.42
CA LEU A 440 -21.73 -1.38 -18.51
C LEU A 440 -21.68 0.13 -18.75
N GLY A 441 -20.52 0.68 -19.11
CA GLY A 441 -20.39 2.08 -19.50
C GLY A 441 -21.27 2.40 -20.71
N VAL A 442 -21.19 1.54 -21.73
CA VAL A 442 -21.99 1.68 -22.96
C VAL A 442 -23.49 1.54 -22.67
N ALA A 443 -23.88 0.58 -21.82
CA ALA A 443 -25.26 0.42 -21.39
C ALA A 443 -25.77 1.61 -20.56
N ALA A 444 -24.95 2.14 -19.64
CA ALA A 444 -25.27 3.33 -18.85
C ALA A 444 -25.37 4.59 -19.73
N ALA A 445 -24.66 4.62 -20.85
CA ALA A 445 -24.76 5.67 -21.85
C ALA A 445 -26.04 5.61 -22.70
N GLY A 446 -26.85 4.56 -22.56
CA GLY A 446 -28.08 4.37 -23.35
C GLY A 446 -27.81 4.00 -24.81
N LEU A 447 -26.65 3.43 -25.12
CA LEU A 447 -26.25 3.05 -26.48
C LEU A 447 -26.66 1.61 -26.87
N VAL A 448 -27.28 0.86 -25.96
CA VAL A 448 -27.76 -0.53 -26.14
C VAL A 448 -29.12 -0.71 -25.51
#